data_AF-A0A840UKN9-F1
#
_entry.id   AF-A0A840UKN9-F1
#
_cell.length_a   1.000
_cell.length_b   1.000
_cell.length_c   1.000
_cell.angle_alpha   90.00
_cell.angle_beta   90.00
_cell.angle_gamma   90.00
#
_symmetry.space_group_name_H-M   'P 1'
#
loop_
_entity.id
_entity.type
_entity.pdbx_description
1 polymer ?
#
loop_
_entity_poly.entity_id
_entity_poly.type
_entity_poly.pdbx_seq_one_letter_code
_entity_poly.pdbx_strand_id
1 'polypeptide(L)'
;MKNDFQFAFLAVAVRLLDKYKFNIALNTLIKAQEYYSTEDYQKSLTNALLALDNTMHSICMNKKWINTVGSRSKLINVICNSKLIPGYLQNQYTSLVNILRIDPLSLRHKDHYKTSDDIPEYFTAFALQSTIASIIFLIRAYEDTEKLDLVKK
;
A
#
# COMPACT_ATOMS: atom_id res chain seq x y z
N MET A 1 -14.19 15.61 14.07
CA MET A 1 -13.80 14.33 13.47
C MET A 1 -15.06 13.62 13.02
N LYS A 2 -15.26 13.40 11.72
CA LYS A 2 -16.22 12.36 11.28
C LYS A 2 -15.79 11.06 12.00
N ASN A 3 -16.73 10.30 12.54
CA ASN A 3 -16.41 9.05 13.24
C ASN A 3 -15.89 8.02 12.23
N ASP A 4 -14.58 8.03 11.98
CA ASP A 4 -13.88 7.29 10.93
C ASP A 4 -13.67 5.80 11.28
N PHE A 5 -14.73 5.08 11.63
CA PHE A 5 -14.68 3.61 11.71
C PHE A 5 -14.23 2.97 10.38
N GLN A 6 -14.37 3.73 9.29
CA GLN A 6 -13.95 3.37 7.94
C GLN A 6 -12.44 3.07 7.83
N PHE A 7 -11.61 3.59 8.73
CA PHE A 7 -10.15 3.32 8.76
C PHE A 7 -9.69 2.66 10.06
N ALA A 8 -10.52 1.78 10.65
CA ALA A 8 -10.20 1.08 11.89
C ALA A 8 -8.81 0.40 11.91
N PHE A 9 -8.33 -0.05 10.75
CA PHE A 9 -7.03 -0.72 10.62
C PHE A 9 -5.83 0.23 10.47
N LEU A 10 -6.03 1.55 10.30
CA LEU A 10 -4.94 2.51 10.11
C LEU A 10 -3.96 2.49 11.28
N ALA A 11 -4.47 2.54 12.51
CA ALA A 11 -3.63 2.49 13.71
C ALA A 11 -2.80 1.20 13.80
N VAL A 12 -3.33 0.08 13.29
CA VAL A 12 -2.61 -1.20 13.22
C VAL A 12 -1.48 -1.12 12.20
N ALA A 13 -1.74 -0.60 11.00
CA ALA A 13 -0.71 -0.43 9.97
C ALA A 13 0.41 0.51 10.43
N VAL A 14 0.06 1.65 11.02
CA VAL A 14 1.01 2.63 11.59
C VAL A 14 1.93 1.97 12.62
N ARG A 15 1.36 1.25 13.59
CA ARG A 15 2.14 0.56 14.63
C ARG A 15 3.05 -0.53 14.06
N LEU A 16 2.59 -1.25 13.04
CA LEU A 16 3.39 -2.29 12.38
C LEU A 16 4.57 -1.68 11.60
N LEU A 17 4.32 -0.60 10.83
CA LEU A 17 5.37 0.10 10.09
C LEU A 17 6.43 0.70 11.03
N ASP A 18 5.99 1.31 12.14
CA ASP A 18 6.87 1.85 13.16
C ASP A 18 7.73 0.76 13.85
N LYS A 19 7.10 -0.36 14.25
CA LYS A 19 7.79 -1.51 14.85
C LYS A 19 8.98 -1.99 14.01
N TYR A 20 8.84 -2.02 12.69
CA TYR A 20 9.88 -2.45 11.76
C TYR A 20 10.75 -1.31 11.21
N LYS A 21 10.54 -0.07 11.69
CA LYS A 21 11.26 1.14 11.28
C LYS A 21 11.13 1.43 9.78
N PHE A 22 9.97 1.12 9.19
CA PHE A 22 9.66 1.40 7.79
C PHE A 22 9.21 2.86 7.62
N ASN A 23 10.07 3.81 8.04
CA ASN A 23 9.73 5.21 8.24
C ASN A 23 9.19 5.90 6.97
N ILE A 24 9.72 5.57 5.80
CA ILE A 24 9.26 6.16 4.53
C ILE A 24 7.83 5.71 4.22
N ALA A 25 7.55 4.42 4.38
CA ALA A 25 6.20 3.87 4.21
C ALA A 25 5.22 4.41 5.26
N LEU A 26 5.66 4.57 6.51
CA LEU A 26 4.87 5.18 7.57
C LEU A 26 4.48 6.62 7.23
N ASN A 27 5.46 7.47 6.90
CA ASN A 27 5.24 8.87 6.61
C ASN A 27 4.33 9.07 5.39
N THR A 28 4.47 8.22 4.37
CA THR A 28 3.61 8.28 3.17
C THR A 28 2.19 7.80 3.47
N LEU A 29 2.00 6.78 4.33
CA LEU A 29 0.67 6.35 4.74
C LEU A 29 -0.07 7.43 5.56
N ILE A 30 0.63 8.11 6.48
CA ILE A 30 0.06 9.23 7.25
C ILE A 30 -0.38 10.35 6.31
N LYS A 31 0.48 10.75 5.36
CA LYS A 31 0.13 11.75 4.34
C LYS A 31 -1.07 11.34 3.49
N ALA A 32 -1.18 10.06 3.13
CA ALA A 32 -2.35 9.57 2.38
C ALA A 32 -3.65 9.80 3.15
N GLN A 33 -3.66 9.57 4.47
CA GLN A 33 -4.81 9.83 5.34
C GLN A 33 -5.07 11.32 5.53
N GLU A 34 -4.02 12.14 5.68
CA GLU A 34 -4.15 13.60 5.78
C GLU A 34 -4.81 14.17 4.53
N TYR A 35 -4.31 13.80 3.34
CA TYR A 35 -4.90 14.22 2.07
C TYR A 35 -6.33 13.73 1.89
N TYR A 36 -6.66 12.52 2.35
CA TYR A 36 -8.04 12.04 2.38
C TYR A 36 -8.93 12.94 3.24
N SER A 37 -8.45 13.32 4.42
CA SER A 37 -9.18 14.16 5.39
C SER A 37 -9.39 15.59 4.89
N THR A 38 -8.52 16.09 4.01
CA THR A 38 -8.64 17.39 3.35
C THR A 38 -9.28 17.31 1.97
N GLU A 39 -9.88 16.17 1.61
CA GLU A 39 -10.58 15.93 0.33
C GLU A 39 -9.67 16.04 -0.91
N ASP A 40 -8.34 15.97 -0.74
CA ASP A 40 -7.37 15.89 -1.83
C ASP A 40 -7.15 14.43 -2.24
N TYR A 41 -8.16 13.87 -2.88
CA TYR A 41 -8.23 12.45 -3.19
C TYR A 41 -7.13 11.98 -4.14
N GLN A 42 -6.70 12.81 -5.09
CA GLN A 42 -5.60 12.46 -6.00
C GLN A 42 -4.27 12.31 -5.24
N LYS A 43 -3.95 13.25 -4.34
CA LYS A 43 -2.75 13.11 -3.51
C LYS A 43 -2.88 11.98 -2.49
N SER A 44 -4.09 11.71 -2.01
CA SER A 44 -4.34 10.54 -1.15
C SER A 44 -3.99 9.23 -1.85
N LEU A 45 -4.52 8.99 -3.07
CA LEU A 45 -4.19 7.80 -3.87
C LEU A 45 -2.70 7.70 -4.19
N THR A 46 -2.08 8.82 -4.56
CA THR A 46 -0.64 8.88 -4.87
C THR A 46 0.20 8.50 -3.66
N ASN A 47 -0.12 9.01 -2.47
CA ASN A 47 0.62 8.69 -1.25
C ASN A 47 0.32 7.26 -0.76
N ALA A 48 -0.89 6.74 -0.96
CA ALA A 48 -1.22 5.34 -0.69
C ALA A 48 -0.38 4.39 -1.56
N LEU A 49 -0.21 4.69 -2.85
CA LEU A 49 0.68 3.95 -3.73
C LEU A 49 2.13 3.97 -3.24
N LEU A 50 2.62 5.15 -2.86
CA LEU A 50 3.97 5.29 -2.30
C LEU A 50 4.14 4.50 -0.99
N ALA A 51 3.13 4.47 -0.13
CA ALA A 51 3.17 3.69 1.11
C ALA A 51 3.29 2.19 0.83
N LEU A 52 2.52 1.67 -0.13
CA LEU A 52 2.59 0.27 -0.56
C LEU A 52 3.97 -0.07 -1.14
N ASP A 53 4.49 0.79 -2.03
CA ASP A 53 5.80 0.62 -2.65
C ASP A 53 6.93 0.57 -1.63
N ASN A 54 6.94 1.55 -0.72
CA ASN A 54 7.98 1.65 0.28
C ASN A 54 7.90 0.49 1.27
N THR A 55 6.70 -0.02 1.56
CA THR A 55 6.54 -1.24 2.38
C THR A 55 7.19 -2.44 1.69
N MET A 56 6.86 -2.69 0.41
CA MET A 56 7.45 -3.78 -0.37
C MET A 56 8.97 -3.63 -0.49
N HIS A 57 9.44 -2.40 -0.74
CA HIS A 57 10.86 -2.09 -0.86
C HIS A 57 11.61 -2.36 0.46
N SER A 58 11.10 -1.88 1.59
CA SER A 58 11.70 -2.11 2.91
C SER A 58 11.80 -3.60 3.24
N ILE A 59 10.75 -4.37 2.95
CA ILE A 59 10.78 -5.83 3.15
C ILE A 59 11.87 -6.48 2.29
N CYS A 60 11.91 -6.17 0.98
CA CYS A 60 12.89 -6.74 0.07
C CYS A 60 14.33 -6.36 0.44
N MET A 61 14.57 -5.12 0.88
CA MET A 61 15.87 -4.66 1.36
C MET A 61 16.30 -5.38 2.65
N ASN A 62 15.39 -5.47 3.63
CA ASN A 62 15.67 -6.15 4.90
C ASN A 62 15.99 -7.64 4.70
N LYS A 63 15.26 -8.30 3.79
CA LYS A 63 15.51 -9.70 3.41
C LYS A 63 16.68 -9.87 2.44
N LYS A 64 17.33 -8.78 2.01
CA LYS A 64 18.44 -8.76 1.03
C LYS A 64 18.08 -9.43 -0.30
N TRP A 65 16.81 -9.35 -0.72
CA TRP A 65 16.37 -9.86 -2.02
C TRP A 65 16.68 -8.89 -3.16
N ILE A 66 16.92 -7.62 -2.84
CA ILE A 66 17.33 -6.57 -3.77
C ILE A 66 18.45 -5.73 -3.13
N ASN A 67 19.27 -5.09 -3.98
CA ASN A 67 20.34 -4.20 -3.54
C ASN A 67 20.04 -2.71 -3.85
N THR A 68 19.04 -2.43 -4.67
CA THR A 68 18.64 -1.09 -5.11
C THR A 68 17.13 -1.00 -5.27
N VAL A 69 16.63 0.24 -5.33
CA VAL A 69 15.23 0.51 -5.60
C VAL A 69 14.82 -0.14 -6.94
N GLY A 70 13.86 -1.06 -6.88
CA GLY A 70 13.32 -1.74 -8.05
C GLY A 70 12.03 -1.10 -8.55
N SER A 71 11.65 -1.42 -9.79
CA SER A 71 10.30 -1.09 -10.27
C SER A 71 9.24 -1.83 -9.44
N ARG A 72 8.05 -1.25 -9.38
CA ARG A 72 6.90 -1.78 -8.65
C ARG A 72 6.55 -3.22 -9.04
N SER A 73 6.53 -3.51 -10.34
CA SER A 73 6.33 -4.85 -10.88
C SER A 73 7.43 -5.82 -10.46
N LYS A 74 8.69 -5.36 -10.43
CA LYS A 74 9.82 -6.16 -9.95
C LYS A 74 9.68 -6.47 -8.46
N LEU A 75 9.25 -5.52 -7.63
CA LEU A 75 9.02 -5.74 -6.20
C LEU A 75 7.94 -6.80 -5.95
N ILE A 76 6.79 -6.70 -6.64
CA ILE A 76 5.72 -7.70 -6.53
C ILE A 76 6.23 -9.10 -6.94
N ASN A 77 6.95 -9.19 -8.06
CA ASN A 77 7.52 -10.45 -8.53
C ASN A 77 8.51 -11.05 -7.53
N VAL A 78 9.41 -10.24 -6.97
CA VAL A 78 10.38 -10.69 -5.95
C VAL A 78 9.66 -11.22 -4.72
N ILE A 79 8.67 -10.48 -4.20
CA ILE A 79 7.89 -10.89 -3.02
C ILE A 79 7.19 -12.23 -3.23
N CYS A 80 6.60 -12.46 -4.42
CA CYS A 80 5.94 -13.71 -4.76
C CYS A 80 6.93 -14.87 -4.97
N ASN A 81 8.03 -14.62 -5.69
CA ASN A 81 9.05 -15.64 -5.98
C ASN A 81 9.79 -16.09 -4.70
N SER A 82 9.99 -15.18 -3.77
CA SER A 82 10.54 -15.47 -2.43
C SER A 82 9.52 -16.13 -1.49
N LYS A 83 8.29 -16.41 -1.97
CA LYS A 83 7.20 -17.04 -1.23
C LYS A 83 6.82 -16.31 0.06
N LEU A 84 7.06 -15.00 0.15
CA LEU A 84 6.55 -14.20 1.26
C LEU A 84 5.02 -14.24 1.27
N ILE A 85 4.42 -14.16 0.08
CA ILE A 85 3.00 -14.33 -0.15
C ILE A 85 2.77 -15.33 -1.29
N PRO A 86 1.62 -16.02 -1.34
CA PRO A 86 1.30 -16.93 -2.43
C PRO A 86 1.29 -16.23 -3.81
N GLY A 87 1.85 -16.90 -4.83
CA GLY A 87 1.97 -16.33 -6.17
C GLY A 87 0.64 -15.95 -6.83
N TYR A 88 -0.47 -16.61 -6.49
CA TYR A 88 -1.80 -16.25 -7.02
C TYR A 88 -2.25 -14.84 -6.58
N LEU A 89 -1.67 -14.26 -5.52
CA LEU A 89 -1.95 -12.89 -5.08
C LEU A 89 -1.25 -11.84 -5.94
N GLN A 90 -0.34 -12.21 -6.84
CA GLN A 90 0.32 -11.27 -7.75
C GLN A 90 -0.69 -10.41 -8.54
N ASN A 91 -1.78 -11.04 -9.01
CA ASN A 91 -2.85 -10.36 -9.72
C ASN A 91 -3.62 -9.37 -8.83
N GLN A 92 -3.76 -9.68 -7.53
CA GLN A 92 -4.40 -8.80 -6.56
C GLN A 92 -3.58 -7.50 -6.37
N TYR A 93 -2.26 -7.62 -6.17
CA TYR A 93 -1.38 -6.46 -6.01
C TYR A 93 -1.26 -5.64 -7.29
N THR A 94 -1.21 -6.31 -8.45
CA THR A 94 -1.19 -5.63 -9.74
C THR A 94 -2.48 -4.82 -9.95
N SER A 95 -3.64 -5.40 -9.62
CA SER A 95 -4.93 -4.72 -9.67
C SER A 95 -4.99 -3.52 -8.71
N LEU A 96 -4.51 -3.68 -7.48
CA LEU A 96 -4.45 -2.58 -6.51
C LEU A 96 -3.55 -1.43 -6.99
N VAL A 97 -2.38 -1.74 -7.55
CA VAL A 97 -1.50 -0.73 -8.16
C VAL A 97 -2.22 0.02 -9.29
N ASN A 98 -2.97 -0.69 -10.13
CA ASN A 98 -3.73 -0.07 -11.21
C ASN A 98 -4.84 0.86 -10.67
N ILE A 99 -5.54 0.47 -9.61
CA ILE A 99 -6.53 1.31 -8.90
C ILE A 99 -5.88 2.60 -8.37
N LEU A 100 -4.71 2.48 -7.76
CA LEU A 100 -4.01 3.62 -7.14
C LEU A 100 -3.32 4.56 -8.16
N ARG A 101 -3.05 4.06 -9.37
CA ARG A 101 -2.44 4.81 -10.47
C ARG A 101 -3.44 5.57 -11.33
N ILE A 102 -4.73 5.53 -10.98
CA ILE A 102 -5.76 6.20 -11.77
C ILE A 102 -5.41 7.67 -11.90
N ASP A 103 -5.13 8.05 -13.15
CA ASP A 103 -5.02 9.44 -13.56
C ASP A 103 -6.45 10.00 -13.68
N PRO A 104 -6.73 11.18 -13.12
CA PRO A 104 -8.03 11.81 -13.31
C PRO A 104 -8.42 12.01 -14.79
N LEU A 105 -7.44 12.14 -15.70
CA LEU A 105 -7.69 12.14 -17.15
C LEU A 105 -8.24 10.80 -17.66
N SER A 106 -7.83 9.68 -17.08
CA SER A 106 -8.31 8.33 -17.42
C SER A 106 -9.76 8.08 -16.94
N LEU A 107 -10.27 8.88 -16.01
CA LEU A 107 -11.66 8.80 -15.55
C LEU A 107 -12.64 9.48 -16.53
N ARG A 108 -12.17 10.41 -17.38
CA ARG A 108 -12.99 11.12 -18.39
C ARG A 108 -13.64 10.18 -19.42
N HIS A 109 -13.04 9.01 -19.67
CA HIS A 109 -13.52 8.04 -20.66
C HIS A 109 -14.48 6.98 -20.11
N LYS A 110 -14.86 7.08 -18.83
CA LYS A 110 -15.86 6.21 -18.21
C LYS A 110 -17.06 7.09 -17.90
N ASP A 111 -18.21 6.77 -18.52
CA ASP A 111 -19.45 7.57 -18.62
C ASP A 111 -20.08 8.09 -17.31
N HIS A 112 -19.43 7.89 -16.15
CA HIS A 112 -19.88 8.29 -14.83
C HIS A 112 -19.19 9.54 -14.24
N TYR A 113 -18.04 9.98 -14.75
CA TYR A 113 -17.26 11.07 -14.13
C TYR A 113 -17.30 12.35 -14.98
N LYS A 114 -17.93 13.41 -14.44
CA LYS A 114 -18.28 14.63 -15.18
C LYS A 114 -17.12 15.62 -15.37
N THR A 115 -16.04 15.51 -14.59
CA THR A 115 -14.87 16.39 -14.61
C THR A 115 -13.60 15.61 -14.24
N SER A 116 -12.42 16.15 -14.59
CA SER A 116 -11.12 15.58 -14.22
C SER A 116 -10.76 15.76 -12.75
N ASP A 117 -11.58 16.41 -11.95
CA ASP A 117 -11.15 16.85 -10.62
C ASP A 117 -11.81 16.05 -9.49
N ASP A 118 -12.82 15.24 -9.80
CA ASP A 118 -13.61 14.53 -8.78
C ASP A 118 -13.39 13.01 -8.83
N ILE A 119 -12.26 12.56 -8.28
CA ILE A 119 -12.18 11.18 -7.79
C ILE A 119 -13.17 11.08 -6.62
N PRO A 120 -14.19 10.21 -6.66
CA PRO A 120 -15.16 10.17 -5.56
C PRO A 120 -14.54 9.76 -4.22
N GLU A 121 -15.06 10.31 -3.13
CA GLU A 121 -14.66 9.95 -1.76
C GLU A 121 -14.69 8.43 -1.55
N TYR A 122 -15.79 7.77 -1.95
CA TYR A 122 -15.96 6.32 -1.76
C TYR A 122 -14.89 5.50 -2.47
N PHE A 123 -14.43 5.96 -3.64
CA PHE A 123 -13.41 5.30 -4.43
C PHE A 123 -12.05 5.41 -3.73
N THR A 124 -11.70 6.62 -3.29
CA THR A 124 -10.47 6.88 -2.56
C THR A 124 -10.44 6.14 -1.24
N ALA A 125 -11.55 6.09 -0.52
CA ALA A 125 -11.67 5.36 0.72
C ALA A 125 -11.44 3.86 0.51
N PHE A 126 -12.05 3.27 -0.52
CA PHE A 126 -11.83 1.87 -0.89
C PHE A 126 -10.37 1.58 -1.22
N ALA A 127 -9.73 2.42 -2.03
CA ALA A 127 -8.34 2.25 -2.42
C ALA A 127 -7.38 2.39 -1.22
N LEU A 128 -7.61 3.37 -0.35
CA LEU A 128 -6.81 3.62 0.85
C LEU A 128 -6.97 2.48 1.87
N GLN A 129 -8.19 2.00 2.13
CA GLN A 129 -8.42 0.83 2.99
C GLN A 129 -7.78 -0.45 2.44
N SER A 130 -7.90 -0.68 1.13
CA SER A 130 -7.27 -1.82 0.47
C SER A 130 -5.74 -1.77 0.60
N THR A 131 -5.18 -0.56 0.53
CA THR A 131 -3.75 -0.33 0.76
C THR A 131 -3.36 -0.63 2.21
N ILE A 132 -4.10 -0.10 3.19
CA ILE A 132 -3.88 -0.36 4.62
C ILE A 132 -3.92 -1.86 4.91
N ALA A 133 -4.93 -2.57 4.42
CA ALA A 133 -5.06 -4.02 4.60
C ALA A 133 -3.88 -4.79 3.96
N SER A 134 -3.46 -4.37 2.76
CA SER A 134 -2.34 -4.99 2.04
C SER A 134 -1.01 -4.77 2.78
N ILE A 135 -0.76 -3.57 3.31
CA ILE A 135 0.42 -3.28 4.13
C ILE A 135 0.44 -4.16 5.38
N ILE A 136 -0.68 -4.26 6.10
CA ILE A 136 -0.79 -5.13 7.29
C ILE A 136 -0.48 -6.58 6.92
N PHE A 137 -1.07 -7.09 5.84
CA PHE A 137 -0.84 -8.45 5.37
C PHE A 137 0.64 -8.69 5.04
N LEU A 138 1.28 -7.81 4.28
CA LEU A 138 2.70 -7.92 3.93
C LEU A 138 3.61 -7.92 5.17
N ILE A 139 3.37 -7.02 6.13
CA ILE A 139 4.20 -6.94 7.33
C ILE A 139 3.98 -8.15 8.23
N ARG A 140 2.75 -8.68 8.32
CA ARG A 140 2.48 -9.91 9.08
C ARG A 140 3.14 -11.13 8.45
N ALA A 141 3.08 -11.26 7.13
CA ALA A 141 3.82 -12.29 6.42
C ALA A 141 5.33 -12.17 6.67
N TYR A 142 5.87 -10.95 6.63
CA TYR A 142 7.27 -10.68 6.95
C TYR A 142 7.62 -11.07 8.39
N GLU A 143 6.81 -10.66 9.38
CA GLU A 143 6.96 -11.02 10.78
C GLU A 143 7.02 -12.54 11.00
N ASP A 144 6.15 -13.30 10.34
CA ASP A 144 6.13 -14.75 10.47
C ASP A 144 7.38 -15.40 9.87
N THR A 145 7.94 -14.86 8.78
CA THR A 145 9.24 -15.34 8.28
C THR A 145 10.39 -15.06 9.25
N GLU A 146 10.42 -13.90 9.93
CA GLU A 146 11.45 -13.58 10.92
C GLU A 146 11.40 -14.53 12.13
N LYS A 147 10.20 -14.91 12.60
CA LYS A 147 10.06 -15.91 13.68
C LYS A 147 10.64 -17.27 13.29
N LEU A 148 10.40 -17.71 12.06
CA LEU A 148 10.93 -18.98 11.56
C LEU A 148 12.47 -18.96 11.44
N ASP A 149 13.05 -17.83 11.07
CA ASP A 149 14.51 -17.66 10.96
C ASP A 149 15.19 -17.66 12.34
N LEU A 150 14.50 -17.27 13.41
CA LEU A 150 15.00 -17.31 14.79
C LEU A 150 14.95 -18.71 15.42
N VAL A 151 14.00 -19.56 15.02
CA VAL A 151 13.88 -20.95 15.52
C VAL A 151 14.92 -21.88 14.87
N LYS A 152 15.48 -21.49 13.72
CA LYS A 152 16.49 -22.26 12.97
C LYS A 152 17.95 -21.94 13.34
N LYS A 153 18.17 -20.99 14.25
CA LYS A 153 19.50 -20.66 14.80
C LYS A 153 19.66 -21.27 16.18
#